data_AF-A0A365Y5M5-F1
#
_entry.id   AF-A0A365Y5M5-F1
#
_cell.length_a   1.000
_cell.length_b   1.000
_cell.length_c   1.000
_cell.angle_alpha   90.00
_cell.angle_beta   90.00
_cell.angle_gamma   90.00
#
_symmetry.space_group_name_H-M   'P 1'
#
loop_
_entity.id
_entity.type
_entity.pdbx_description
1 polymer ?
#
loop_
_entity_poly.entity_id
_entity_poly.type
_entity_poly.pdbx_seq_one_letter_code
_entity_poly.pdbx_strand_id
1 'polypeptide(L)'
;MRITSIQLNNYRAFLNINDKDDFSIELPTGHNLLIYGENGSGKSSLFNAVRDFIFSSVNPDQPFATNKFYDADKVSEKPYIAVGFENDDNKYFYSEDPALTDSHTCHHIRKGVATYGFISYRDLLKLHLYEIGQSIDYFSFFFGKDGLLAEETLLTPSSPGNKKTYGQLWGDIEQEKDTQALEDYNINAAQLIARLTEKTNHLLLFFENKLKINIEYIDGQIDNAVTSPRILFHIELFGKEIESHHGILNEARLTSLAISIYFANLLSFPDNDFKFLFLDDIFIGLDMSNRIPLLEILTAGDIHGASFRSFQIFITTYDKEWFELAKSYLKDNWDTIEFLVDDHSAIPERPYIKKSQSHKERAEYHLLNGDYPACANYLRKAFEKELRRILPYNFLYPGRKDTSVTSGIIDIPKSHFTITDALETWSFNINNNALNRGYSSDFMGLEVLIGKFEKLITQYRIPFGYTNELRIIKNRLLNPLSHENLRSPVFKRELIQAFKILEEFSFFESRIILPVDSEESVLLTAPKENSLKTKYFYRFELLESLRFIRYKSFYTFLNVKCRSLYKQRFNGPQEVMEYDYTSVNKLCKSIFKDSTKSSSNDTIYDNEFEFNEIYTEDGKNIKELIK
;
A
#
# COMPACT_ATOMS: atom_id res chain seq x y z
N MET A 1 -7.91 -17.23 16.33
CA MET A 1 -9.03 -16.41 16.81
C MET A 1 -9.01 -15.07 16.08
N ARG A 2 -10.12 -14.66 15.47
CA ARG A 2 -10.28 -13.44 14.66
C ARG A 2 -11.60 -12.78 14.99
N ILE A 3 -11.64 -11.46 14.99
CA ILE A 3 -12.85 -10.65 15.14
C ILE A 3 -13.74 -10.82 13.91
N THR A 4 -15.01 -11.18 14.11
CA THR A 4 -16.00 -11.38 13.05
C THR A 4 -17.11 -10.35 13.06
N SER A 5 -17.36 -9.67 14.18
CA SER A 5 -18.30 -8.56 14.24
C SER A 5 -17.89 -7.53 15.28
N ILE A 6 -18.17 -6.25 15.01
CA ILE A 6 -18.03 -5.16 15.98
C ILE A 6 -19.30 -4.32 15.93
N GLN A 7 -19.94 -4.13 17.08
CA GLN A 7 -21.12 -3.31 17.24
C GLN A 7 -20.86 -2.22 18.28
N LEU A 8 -21.20 -0.98 17.92
CA LEU A 8 -20.92 0.20 18.73
C LEU A 8 -22.24 0.90 19.07
N ASN A 9 -22.52 1.08 20.36
CA ASN A 9 -23.70 1.81 20.81
C ASN A 9 -23.29 2.93 21.77
N ASN A 10 -23.59 4.18 21.39
CA ASN A 10 -23.37 5.38 22.22
C ASN A 10 -21.94 5.53 22.77
N TYR A 11 -20.93 5.09 22.01
CA TYR A 11 -19.51 5.18 22.35
C TYR A 11 -18.81 6.26 21.51
N ARG A 12 -18.15 7.22 22.18
CA ARG A 12 -17.42 8.34 21.56
C ARG A 12 -18.19 9.04 20.41
N ALA A 13 -17.83 8.79 19.15
CA ALA A 13 -18.47 9.41 17.97
C ALA A 13 -19.74 8.70 17.50
N PHE A 14 -20.00 7.48 17.95
CA PHE A 14 -21.16 6.69 17.55
C PHE A 14 -22.32 7.07 18.46
N LEU A 15 -23.34 7.75 17.91
CA LEU A 15 -24.54 8.20 18.63
C LEU A 15 -25.75 7.47 18.06
N ASN A 16 -26.48 6.74 18.91
CA ASN A 16 -27.73 6.11 18.52
C ASN A 16 -28.91 7.03 18.88
N ILE A 17 -29.83 7.25 17.93
CA ILE A 17 -31.00 8.10 18.13
C ILE A 17 -32.27 7.26 18.05
N ASN A 18 -32.93 7.07 19.20
CA ASN A 18 -34.17 6.30 19.33
C ASN A 18 -34.06 4.86 18.81
N ASP A 19 -32.91 4.21 19.02
CA ASP A 19 -32.62 2.83 18.61
C ASP A 19 -32.77 2.57 17.10
N LYS A 20 -32.58 3.60 16.28
CA LYS A 20 -32.72 3.52 14.82
C LYS A 20 -31.40 3.29 14.10
N ASP A 21 -30.29 3.57 14.76
CA ASP A 21 -28.97 3.48 14.16
C ASP A 21 -28.31 2.16 14.55
N ASP A 22 -27.73 1.48 13.57
CA ASP A 22 -26.93 0.28 13.77
C ASP A 22 -25.52 0.54 13.26
N PHE A 23 -24.57 0.70 14.19
CA PHE A 23 -23.15 0.82 13.87
C PHE A 23 -22.50 -0.55 14.02
N SER A 24 -22.79 -1.43 13.07
CA SER A 24 -22.23 -2.77 12.97
C SER A 24 -21.21 -2.88 11.84
N ILE A 25 -20.10 -3.56 12.12
CA ILE A 25 -19.09 -3.97 11.15
C ILE A 25 -19.06 -5.48 11.16
N GLU A 26 -19.48 -6.10 10.05
CA GLU A 26 -19.56 -7.55 9.90
C GLU A 26 -18.42 -8.06 9.00
N LEU A 27 -17.62 -8.97 9.55
CA LEU A 27 -16.45 -9.63 8.97
C LEU A 27 -16.62 -11.16 9.09
N PRO A 28 -17.57 -11.78 8.36
CA PRO A 28 -17.99 -13.17 8.61
C PRO A 28 -16.86 -14.22 8.50
N THR A 29 -15.79 -13.91 7.77
CA THR A 29 -14.62 -14.77 7.58
C THR A 29 -13.40 -14.32 8.40
N GLY A 30 -13.55 -13.34 9.29
CA GLY A 30 -12.45 -12.81 10.09
C GLY A 30 -11.35 -12.15 9.25
N HIS A 31 -11.70 -11.60 8.09
CA HIS A 31 -10.75 -10.92 7.22
C HIS A 31 -10.10 -9.71 7.90
N ASN A 32 -8.97 -9.28 7.34
CA ASN A 32 -8.37 -7.99 7.62
C ASN A 32 -9.30 -6.87 7.11
N LEU A 33 -9.14 -5.65 7.61
CA LEU A 33 -10.06 -4.55 7.31
C LEU A 33 -9.31 -3.30 6.90
N LEU A 34 -9.63 -2.77 5.71
CA LEU A 34 -9.15 -1.47 5.25
C LEU A 34 -10.31 -0.47 5.22
N ILE A 35 -10.15 0.65 5.91
CA ILE A 35 -11.17 1.66 6.15
C ILE A 35 -10.70 2.98 5.56
N TYR A 36 -11.46 3.52 4.60
CA TYR A 36 -11.35 4.92 4.23
C TYR A 36 -12.34 5.74 5.05
N GLY A 37 -11.98 6.95 5.47
CA GLY A 37 -12.99 7.86 5.97
C GLY A 37 -12.54 9.30 6.10
N GLU A 38 -13.48 10.22 5.98
CA GLU A 38 -13.24 11.66 6.09
C GLU A 38 -12.89 12.07 7.53
N ASN A 39 -12.41 13.29 7.73
CA ASN A 39 -12.19 13.81 9.07
C ASN A 39 -13.55 13.93 9.80
N GLY A 40 -13.59 13.50 11.06
CA GLY A 40 -14.84 13.47 11.84
C GLY A 40 -15.69 12.21 11.66
N SER A 41 -15.39 11.33 10.70
CA SER A 41 -16.23 10.16 10.40
C SER A 41 -16.18 9.01 11.42
N GLY A 42 -15.46 9.15 12.54
CA GLY A 42 -15.41 8.16 13.61
C GLY A 42 -14.29 7.11 13.53
N LYS A 43 -13.34 7.21 12.59
CA LYS A 43 -12.19 6.27 12.45
C LYS A 43 -11.41 6.08 13.75
N SER A 44 -10.91 7.16 14.34
CA SER A 44 -10.19 7.10 15.61
C SER A 44 -11.11 6.67 16.77
N SER A 45 -12.43 6.88 16.68
CA SER A 45 -13.35 6.32 17.68
C SER A 45 -13.42 4.80 17.58
N LEU A 46 -13.45 4.23 16.37
CA LEU A 46 -13.35 2.77 16.17
C LEU A 46 -12.02 2.22 16.68
N PHE A 47 -10.89 2.88 16.36
CA PHE A 47 -9.56 2.51 16.88
C PHE A 47 -9.58 2.38 18.40
N ASN A 48 -10.11 3.40 19.08
CA ASN A 48 -10.21 3.38 20.53
C ASN A 48 -11.24 2.38 21.05
N ALA A 49 -12.35 2.14 20.33
CA ALA A 49 -13.35 1.17 20.76
C ALA A 49 -12.76 -0.23 20.84
N VAL A 50 -12.04 -0.66 19.81
CA VAL A 50 -11.37 -1.96 19.78
C VAL A 50 -10.28 -2.03 20.84
N ARG A 51 -9.48 -0.97 21.00
CA ARG A 51 -8.43 -0.90 22.03
C ARG A 51 -9.00 -1.00 23.45
N ASP A 52 -9.99 -0.17 23.77
CA ASP A 52 -10.60 -0.11 25.10
C ASP A 52 -11.32 -1.43 25.42
N PHE A 53 -11.98 -2.05 24.43
CA PHE A 53 -12.58 -3.37 24.58
C PHE A 53 -11.55 -4.46 24.91
N ILE A 54 -10.44 -4.54 24.15
CA ILE A 54 -9.38 -5.53 24.42
C ILE A 54 -8.77 -5.28 25.80
N PHE A 55 -8.49 -4.03 26.16
CA PHE A 55 -7.89 -3.68 27.44
C PHE A 55 -8.81 -3.97 28.64
N SER A 56 -10.12 -3.77 28.47
CA SER A 56 -11.13 -4.12 29.50
C SER A 56 -11.10 -5.61 29.88
N SER A 57 -10.60 -6.50 29.00
CA SER A 57 -10.51 -7.93 29.29
C SER A 57 -9.49 -8.28 30.37
N VAL A 58 -8.47 -7.43 30.58
CA VAL A 58 -7.42 -7.60 31.59
C VAL A 58 -7.46 -6.53 32.68
N ASN A 59 -8.14 -5.42 32.44
CA ASN A 59 -8.35 -4.35 33.41
C ASN A 59 -9.86 -4.06 33.60
N PRO A 60 -10.51 -4.68 34.60
CA PRO A 60 -11.93 -4.46 34.88
C PRO A 60 -12.30 -3.02 35.24
N ASP A 61 -11.34 -2.22 35.72
CA ASP A 61 -11.55 -0.82 36.12
C ASP A 61 -11.38 0.16 34.94
N GLN A 62 -11.27 -0.34 33.71
CA GLN A 62 -11.14 0.49 32.51
C GLN A 62 -12.39 1.39 32.37
N PRO A 63 -12.23 2.73 32.27
CA PRO A 63 -13.35 3.65 32.16
C PRO A 63 -13.99 3.63 30.77
N PHE A 64 -15.32 3.58 30.72
CA PHE A 64 -16.07 3.61 29.46
C PHE A 64 -16.26 5.04 28.94
N ALA A 65 -15.90 5.28 27.68
CA ALA A 65 -16.00 6.59 27.04
C ALA A 65 -17.35 6.78 26.30
N THR A 66 -18.37 7.26 27.01
CA THR A 66 -19.70 7.52 26.44
C THR A 66 -19.69 8.67 25.43
N ASN A 67 -20.62 8.60 24.47
CA ASN A 67 -20.88 9.70 23.55
C ASN A 67 -21.39 10.93 24.31
N LYS A 68 -20.87 12.11 24.00
CA LYS A 68 -21.23 13.36 24.71
C LYS A 68 -22.70 13.77 24.57
N PHE A 69 -23.37 13.31 23.53
CA PHE A 69 -24.77 13.62 23.22
C PHE A 69 -25.73 12.47 23.56
N TYR A 70 -25.22 11.40 24.18
CA TYR A 70 -26.04 10.30 24.66
C TYR A 70 -27.06 10.80 25.69
N ASP A 71 -28.30 10.35 25.51
CA ASP A 71 -29.43 10.69 26.36
C ASP A 71 -30.13 9.38 26.75
N ALA A 72 -29.98 8.98 28.01
CA ALA A 72 -30.49 7.72 28.54
C ALA A 72 -32.02 7.60 28.47
N ASP A 73 -32.75 8.73 28.35
CA ASP A 73 -34.21 8.73 28.24
C ASP A 73 -34.70 8.43 26.81
N LYS A 74 -33.80 8.47 25.82
CA LYS A 74 -34.14 8.35 24.39
C LYS A 74 -33.72 7.03 23.74
N VAL A 75 -33.01 6.16 24.45
CA VAL A 75 -32.53 4.88 23.91
C VAL A 75 -32.77 3.76 24.91
N SER A 76 -33.03 2.56 24.42
CA SER A 76 -33.39 1.42 25.28
C SER A 76 -32.18 0.73 25.91
N GLU A 77 -31.02 0.77 25.25
CA GLU A 77 -29.81 0.09 25.69
C GLU A 77 -28.77 1.08 26.24
N LYS A 78 -28.08 0.67 27.31
CA LYS A 78 -26.90 1.38 27.82
C LYS A 78 -25.79 1.42 26.76
N PRO A 79 -24.86 2.38 26.82
CA PRO A 79 -23.71 2.42 25.92
C PRO A 79 -22.86 1.15 26.04
N TYR A 80 -22.44 0.59 24.91
CA TYR A 80 -21.56 -0.58 24.87
C TYR A 80 -20.75 -0.68 23.58
N ILE A 81 -19.76 -1.55 23.65
CA ILE A 81 -19.01 -2.12 22.54
C ILE A 81 -19.22 -3.63 22.62
N ALA A 82 -19.70 -4.24 21.54
CA ALA A 82 -19.87 -5.69 21.46
C ALA A 82 -19.02 -6.25 20.31
N VAL A 83 -18.27 -7.32 20.59
CA VAL A 83 -17.34 -7.93 19.63
C VAL A 83 -17.60 -9.44 19.55
N GLY A 84 -17.82 -9.93 18.34
CA GLY A 84 -17.92 -11.36 18.04
C GLY A 84 -16.62 -11.91 17.45
N PHE A 85 -16.40 -13.21 17.62
CA PHE A 85 -15.19 -13.90 17.19
C PHE A 85 -15.47 -15.13 16.33
N GLU A 86 -14.47 -15.59 15.58
CA GLU A 86 -14.58 -16.82 14.79
C GLU A 86 -14.79 -18.05 15.69
N ASN A 87 -15.66 -18.98 15.26
CA ASN A 87 -15.99 -20.19 16.01
C ASN A 87 -16.59 -19.93 17.42
N ASP A 88 -17.10 -18.73 17.67
CA ASP A 88 -17.89 -18.39 18.86
C ASP A 88 -19.18 -17.70 18.43
N ASP A 89 -20.33 -18.29 18.79
CA ASP A 89 -21.64 -17.73 18.46
C ASP A 89 -22.00 -16.54 19.38
N ASN A 90 -21.27 -16.35 20.49
CA ASN A 90 -21.52 -15.27 21.43
C ASN A 90 -20.74 -14.00 21.05
N LYS A 91 -21.34 -12.85 21.36
CA LYS A 91 -20.65 -11.56 21.39
C LYS A 91 -20.24 -11.27 22.83
N TYR A 92 -19.06 -10.69 23.00
CA TYR A 92 -18.56 -10.18 24.27
C TYR A 92 -18.76 -8.68 24.33
N PHE A 93 -19.11 -8.18 25.51
CA PHE A 93 -19.53 -6.82 25.77
C PHE A 93 -18.56 -6.09 26.70
N TYR A 94 -18.34 -4.82 26.40
CA TYR A 94 -17.76 -3.81 27.27
C TYR A 94 -18.72 -2.63 27.31
N SER A 95 -19.23 -2.27 28.49
CA SER A 95 -20.35 -1.33 28.64
C SER A 95 -20.08 -0.27 29.69
N GLU A 96 -20.79 0.86 29.59
CA GLU A 96 -20.89 1.84 30.67
C GLU A 96 -21.41 1.21 31.96
N ASP A 97 -22.31 0.22 31.86
CA ASP A 97 -22.77 -0.56 33.01
C ASP A 97 -21.80 -1.72 33.25
N PRO A 98 -21.05 -1.73 34.37
CA PRO A 98 -20.10 -2.80 34.68
C PRO A 98 -20.76 -4.18 34.77
N ALA A 99 -22.06 -4.26 35.11
CA ALA A 99 -22.78 -5.53 35.19
C ALA A 99 -23.02 -6.17 33.81
N LEU A 100 -22.96 -5.38 32.74
CA LEU A 100 -23.11 -5.86 31.36
C LEU A 100 -21.76 -6.13 30.68
N THR A 101 -20.64 -5.87 31.37
CA THR A 101 -19.30 -6.12 30.82
C THR A 101 -18.85 -7.55 31.09
N ASP A 102 -18.62 -8.31 30.02
CA ASP A 102 -18.16 -9.71 30.08
C ASP A 102 -16.89 -9.96 29.24
N SER A 103 -16.26 -8.92 28.71
CA SER A 103 -14.99 -9.01 27.94
C SER A 103 -13.89 -9.82 28.65
N HIS A 104 -13.86 -9.78 29.98
CA HIS A 104 -12.94 -10.55 30.84
C HIS A 104 -13.19 -12.07 30.85
N THR A 105 -14.34 -12.52 30.34
CA THR A 105 -14.67 -13.95 30.20
C THR A 105 -14.07 -14.54 28.92
N CYS A 106 -13.71 -13.71 27.94
CA CYS A 106 -13.09 -14.16 26.70
C CYS A 106 -11.62 -14.58 26.93
N HIS A 107 -11.39 -15.88 27.08
CA HIS A 107 -10.05 -16.42 27.34
C HIS A 107 -9.04 -16.14 26.22
N HIS A 108 -9.49 -16.09 24.96
CA HIS A 108 -8.61 -15.87 23.81
C HIS A 108 -8.01 -14.46 23.80
N ILE A 109 -8.82 -13.43 24.10
CA ILE A 109 -8.33 -12.05 24.19
C ILE A 109 -7.39 -11.89 25.38
N ARG A 110 -7.74 -12.43 26.55
CA ARG A 110 -6.92 -12.31 27.76
C ARG A 110 -5.53 -12.91 27.61
N LYS A 111 -5.43 -14.04 26.91
CA LYS A 111 -4.13 -14.63 26.55
C LYS A 111 -3.44 -13.83 25.44
N GLY A 112 -4.22 -13.26 24.52
CA GLY A 112 -3.83 -12.44 23.37
C GLY A 112 -3.33 -11.02 23.68
N VAL A 113 -3.50 -10.52 24.91
CA VAL A 113 -3.18 -9.12 25.27
C VAL A 113 -1.72 -8.75 25.01
N ALA A 114 -0.78 -9.68 25.19
CA ALA A 114 0.63 -9.42 24.90
C ALA A 114 0.97 -9.35 23.39
N THR A 115 0.00 -9.60 22.50
CA THR A 115 0.23 -9.74 21.05
C THR A 115 -0.70 -8.85 20.21
N TYR A 116 -1.25 -7.78 20.78
CA TYR A 116 -1.94 -6.75 20.00
C TYR A 116 -1.04 -5.53 19.75
N GLY A 117 -1.23 -4.88 18.61
CA GLY A 117 -0.58 -3.62 18.27
C GLY A 117 -1.61 -2.54 17.96
N PHE A 118 -1.42 -1.36 18.54
CA PHE A 118 -2.19 -0.15 18.26
C PHE A 118 -1.20 0.99 18.04
N ILE A 119 -1.20 1.55 16.84
CA ILE A 119 -0.35 2.70 16.52
C ILE A 119 -1.12 3.69 15.66
N SER A 120 -1.03 4.96 16.02
CA SER A 120 -1.64 6.06 15.28
C SER A 120 -0.60 7.08 14.84
N TYR A 121 -0.98 7.96 13.92
CA TYR A 121 -0.15 9.10 13.57
C TYR A 121 0.19 9.98 14.77
N ARG A 122 -0.69 10.07 15.78
CA ARG A 122 -0.47 10.93 16.96
C ARG A 122 0.70 10.44 17.79
N ASP A 123 0.89 9.13 17.82
CA ASP A 123 2.02 8.51 18.50
C ASP A 123 3.31 8.84 17.77
N LEU A 124 3.30 8.71 16.44
CA LEU A 124 4.45 9.02 15.59
C LEU A 124 4.79 10.52 15.54
N LEU A 125 3.80 11.42 15.66
CA LEU A 125 4.02 12.86 15.66
C LEU A 125 4.94 13.29 16.81
N LYS A 126 4.89 12.61 17.96
CA LYS A 126 5.77 12.88 19.12
C LYS A 126 7.25 12.81 18.75
N LEU A 127 7.61 12.00 17.75
CA LEU A 127 8.99 11.87 17.25
C LEU A 127 9.50 13.15 16.58
N HIS A 128 8.59 13.93 15.98
CA HIS A 128 8.90 15.11 15.18
C HIS A 128 8.79 16.41 15.99
N LEU A 129 8.39 16.33 17.27
CA LEU A 129 8.22 17.47 18.16
C LEU A 129 9.47 17.64 19.04
N TYR A 130 10.53 18.23 18.50
CA TYR A 130 11.74 18.62 19.25
C TYR A 130 12.23 20.01 18.86
N GLU A 131 12.87 20.71 19.80
CA GLU A 131 13.48 22.01 19.53
C GLU A 131 14.80 21.85 18.75
N ILE A 132 15.09 22.81 17.87
CA ILE A 132 16.35 22.83 17.11
C ILE A 132 17.53 22.86 18.09
N GLY A 133 18.37 21.82 18.03
CA GLY A 133 19.55 21.66 18.91
C GLY A 133 19.33 20.72 20.10
N GLN A 134 18.14 20.16 20.29
CA GLN A 134 17.87 19.09 21.27
C GLN A 134 17.87 17.71 20.59
N SER A 135 18.38 16.69 21.29
CA SER A 135 18.27 15.30 20.86
C SER A 135 16.86 14.77 21.12
N ILE A 136 16.36 13.93 20.23
CA ILE A 136 15.08 13.22 20.42
C ILE A 136 15.16 12.35 21.68
N ASP A 137 14.17 12.47 22.56
CA ASP A 137 14.02 11.61 23.74
C ASP A 137 13.34 10.29 23.35
N TYR A 138 14.16 9.35 22.88
CA TYR A 138 13.71 8.02 22.49
C TYR A 138 13.21 7.20 23.68
N PHE A 139 13.69 7.46 24.90
CA PHE A 139 13.20 6.76 26.09
C PHE A 139 11.74 7.10 26.34
N SER A 140 11.42 8.38 26.44
CA SER A 140 10.03 8.83 26.64
C SER A 140 9.13 8.40 25.47
N PHE A 141 9.65 8.39 24.25
CA PHE A 141 8.90 7.96 23.06
C PHE A 141 8.53 6.47 23.07
N PHE A 142 9.45 5.57 23.44
CA PHE A 142 9.17 4.12 23.43
C PHE A 142 8.67 3.60 24.77
N PHE A 143 9.34 3.92 25.87
CA PHE A 143 9.17 3.25 27.16
C PHE A 143 8.60 4.11 28.28
N GLY A 144 8.51 5.43 28.06
CA GLY A 144 7.89 6.36 29.00
C GLY A 144 6.42 6.01 29.29
N LYS A 145 5.79 6.77 30.20
CA LYS A 145 4.42 6.54 30.67
C LYS A 145 3.38 6.36 29.55
N ASP A 146 3.51 7.17 28.50
CA ASP A 146 2.64 7.17 27.31
C ASP A 146 3.45 6.84 26.04
N GLY A 147 4.52 6.07 26.20
CA GLY A 147 5.38 5.61 25.11
C GLY A 147 4.74 4.50 24.27
N LEU A 148 5.32 4.25 23.10
CA LEU A 148 4.79 3.29 22.12
C LEU A 148 4.77 1.83 22.61
N LEU A 149 5.63 1.49 23.56
CA LEU A 149 5.75 0.19 24.24
C LEU A 149 5.28 0.26 25.70
N ALA A 150 4.60 1.34 26.12
CA ALA A 150 4.20 1.55 27.51
C ALA A 150 3.18 0.52 28.02
N GLU A 151 2.36 -0.04 27.12
CA GLU A 151 1.37 -1.06 27.43
C GLU A 151 1.97 -2.48 27.50
N GLU A 152 3.24 -2.65 27.12
CA GLU A 152 3.91 -3.95 27.17
C GLU A 152 4.20 -4.38 28.62
N THR A 153 3.96 -5.66 28.92
CA THR A 153 4.17 -6.21 30.27
C THR A 153 5.60 -6.70 30.48
N LEU A 154 6.18 -6.39 31.64
CA LEU A 154 7.49 -6.93 32.02
C LEU A 154 7.42 -8.46 32.14
N LEU A 155 8.26 -9.16 31.37
CA LEU A 155 8.21 -10.62 31.25
C LEU A 155 8.89 -11.31 32.44
N THR A 156 10.01 -10.77 32.91
CA THR A 156 10.88 -11.40 33.92
C THR A 156 11.34 -10.41 34.99
N PRO A 157 10.42 -9.80 35.76
CA PRO A 157 10.82 -9.02 36.93
C PRO A 157 11.31 -9.96 38.04
N SER A 158 12.34 -9.55 38.79
CA SER A 158 12.82 -10.25 39.97
C SER A 158 11.77 -10.20 41.09
N SER A 159 10.99 -9.12 41.13
CA SER A 159 9.92 -8.91 42.11
C SER A 159 8.55 -9.19 41.47
N PRO A 160 7.76 -10.16 41.96
CA PRO A 160 6.46 -10.49 41.36
C PRO A 160 5.48 -9.31 41.30
N GLY A 161 5.56 -8.37 42.25
CA GLY A 161 4.74 -7.15 42.27
C GLY A 161 5.05 -6.17 41.14
N ASN A 162 6.21 -6.30 40.49
CA ASN A 162 6.66 -5.45 39.38
C ASN A 162 6.21 -6.00 38.02
N LYS A 163 5.42 -7.08 37.99
CA LYS A 163 4.81 -7.63 36.77
C LYS A 163 3.62 -6.76 36.32
N LYS A 164 3.94 -5.53 35.94
CA LYS A 164 3.05 -4.50 35.41
C LYS A 164 3.47 -4.13 33.98
N THR A 165 2.75 -3.20 33.36
CA THR A 165 3.20 -2.63 32.10
C THR A 165 4.36 -1.66 32.32
N TYR A 166 5.21 -1.44 31.30
CA TYR A 166 6.33 -0.49 31.40
C TYR A 166 5.85 0.91 31.81
N GLY A 167 4.78 1.42 31.23
CA GLY A 167 4.25 2.76 31.55
C GLY A 167 3.73 2.88 32.98
N GLN A 168 3.07 1.84 33.49
CA GLN A 168 2.59 1.81 34.88
C GLN A 168 3.76 1.77 35.86
N LEU A 169 4.70 0.84 35.65
CA LEU A 169 5.86 0.69 36.53
C LEU A 169 6.73 1.94 36.52
N TRP A 170 6.91 2.58 35.37
CA TRP A 170 7.63 3.86 35.28
C TRP A 170 6.95 4.96 36.10
N GLY A 171 5.61 5.07 36.01
CA GLY A 171 4.84 6.01 36.81
C GLY A 171 4.96 5.76 38.33
N ASP A 172 5.01 4.49 38.75
CA ASP A 172 5.24 4.12 40.15
C ASP A 172 6.67 4.49 40.59
N ILE A 173 7.68 4.22 39.77
CA ILE A 173 9.08 4.57 40.04
C ILE A 173 9.24 6.09 40.23
N GLU A 174 8.60 6.91 39.39
CA GLU A 174 8.65 8.37 39.49
C GLU A 174 8.04 8.88 40.81
N GLN A 175 7.01 8.21 41.33
CA GLN A 175 6.30 8.61 42.55
C GLN A 175 6.98 8.08 43.81
N GLU A 176 7.30 6.78 43.83
CA GLU A 176 7.75 6.04 45.01
C GLU A 176 9.27 6.03 45.15
N LYS A 177 10.01 6.33 44.08
CA LYS A 177 11.48 6.26 43.99
C LYS A 177 12.04 4.89 44.40
N ASP A 178 11.32 3.83 44.04
CA ASP A 178 11.72 2.45 44.33
C ASP A 178 12.90 2.01 43.44
N THR A 179 14.04 1.76 44.08
CA THR A 179 15.27 1.30 43.42
C THR A 179 15.15 -0.11 42.85
N GLN A 180 14.43 -1.01 43.51
CA GLN A 180 14.25 -2.39 43.07
C GLN A 180 13.34 -2.45 41.85
N ALA A 181 12.28 -1.63 41.82
CA ALA A 181 11.44 -1.46 40.64
C ALA A 181 12.23 -0.91 39.44
N LEU A 182 13.13 0.05 39.66
CA LEU A 182 13.98 0.59 38.61
C LEU A 182 15.00 -0.42 38.08
N GLU A 183 15.58 -1.25 38.94
CA GLU A 183 16.49 -2.31 38.52
C GLU A 183 15.77 -3.35 37.65
N ASP A 184 14.58 -3.80 38.08
CA ASP A 184 13.73 -4.71 37.31
C ASP A 184 13.36 -4.09 35.94
N TYR A 185 13.04 -2.79 35.93
CA TYR A 185 12.73 -2.05 34.71
C TYR A 185 13.93 -2.01 33.75
N ASN A 186 15.10 -1.59 34.22
CA ASN A 186 16.33 -1.48 33.41
C ASN A 186 16.71 -2.82 32.78
N ILE A 187 16.73 -3.90 33.57
CA ILE A 187 17.09 -5.23 33.09
C ILE A 187 16.12 -5.69 31.99
N ASN A 188 14.82 -5.55 32.22
CA ASN A 188 13.82 -6.02 31.25
C ASN A 188 13.82 -5.15 29.98
N ALA A 189 13.96 -3.82 30.09
CA ALA A 189 14.03 -2.92 28.94
C ALA A 189 15.28 -3.17 28.08
N ALA A 190 16.46 -3.31 28.70
CA ALA A 190 17.70 -3.62 28.01
C ALA A 190 17.63 -4.97 27.28
N GLN A 191 17.06 -6.00 27.93
CA GLN A 191 16.86 -7.30 27.31
C GLN A 191 15.86 -7.26 26.15
N LEU A 192 14.82 -6.42 26.22
CA LEU A 192 13.90 -6.24 25.12
C LEU A 192 14.61 -5.60 23.94
N ILE A 193 15.25 -4.45 24.15
CA ILE A 193 16.00 -3.71 23.13
C ILE A 193 17.03 -4.60 22.40
N ALA A 194 17.81 -5.38 23.16
CA ALA A 194 18.79 -6.29 22.58
C ALA A 194 18.17 -7.30 21.60
N ARG A 195 16.94 -7.75 21.84
CA ARG A 195 16.20 -8.65 20.93
C ARG A 195 15.60 -7.92 19.72
N LEU A 196 15.28 -6.63 19.86
CA LEU A 196 14.64 -5.85 18.79
C LEU A 196 15.62 -5.44 17.70
N THR A 197 16.89 -5.19 18.01
CA THR A 197 17.87 -4.61 17.07
C THR A 197 18.01 -5.40 15.77
N GLU A 198 18.17 -6.72 15.84
CA GLU A 198 18.33 -7.58 14.65
C GLU A 198 17.07 -7.52 13.77
N LYS A 199 15.90 -7.76 14.36
CA LYS A 199 14.63 -7.77 13.63
C LYS A 199 14.26 -6.39 13.06
N THR A 200 14.62 -5.32 13.76
CA THR A 200 14.47 -3.94 13.28
C THR A 200 15.27 -3.73 12.00
N ASN A 201 16.52 -4.17 11.94
CA ASN A 201 17.33 -4.07 10.73
C ASN A 201 16.74 -4.85 9.55
N HIS A 202 16.13 -6.02 9.79
CA HIS A 202 15.41 -6.75 8.75
C HIS A 202 14.18 -6.01 8.21
N LEU A 203 13.43 -5.33 9.08
CA LEU A 203 12.29 -4.50 8.67
C LEU A 203 12.75 -3.25 7.90
N LEU A 204 13.87 -2.63 8.29
CA LEU A 204 14.42 -1.47 7.60
C LEU A 204 14.81 -1.76 6.15
N LEU A 205 15.12 -3.00 5.79
CA LEU A 205 15.43 -3.39 4.41
C LEU A 205 14.27 -3.10 3.43
N PHE A 206 13.02 -3.13 3.91
CA PHE A 206 11.85 -2.76 3.10
C PHE A 206 11.74 -1.25 2.89
N PHE A 207 12.12 -0.45 3.89
CA PHE A 207 12.00 1.02 3.83
C PHE A 207 13.21 1.68 3.16
N GLU A 208 14.43 1.38 3.62
CA GLU A 208 15.68 1.95 3.13
C GLU A 208 16.82 0.92 3.35
N ASN A 209 17.15 0.16 2.31
CA ASN A 209 18.08 -0.97 2.42
C ASN A 209 19.53 -0.60 2.78
N LYS A 210 19.87 0.70 2.77
CA LYS A 210 21.18 1.22 3.16
C LYS A 210 21.23 1.73 4.59
N LEU A 211 20.11 1.74 5.31
CA LEU A 211 20.00 2.20 6.69
C LEU A 211 20.13 1.00 7.64
N LYS A 212 21.05 1.11 8.61
CA LYS A 212 21.16 0.18 9.73
C LYS A 212 21.18 0.94 11.05
N ILE A 213 20.73 0.25 12.09
CA ILE A 213 20.64 0.78 13.45
C ILE A 213 21.25 -0.21 14.43
N ASN A 214 21.99 0.32 15.40
CA ASN A 214 22.29 -0.34 16.66
C ASN A 214 21.69 0.49 17.80
N ILE A 215 20.93 -0.17 18.69
CA ILE A 215 20.20 0.48 19.77
C ILE A 215 20.92 0.18 21.08
N GLU A 216 21.36 1.24 21.76
CA GLU A 216 21.98 1.16 23.07
C GLU A 216 21.02 1.68 24.14
N TYR A 217 20.89 0.92 25.23
CA TYR A 217 20.13 1.29 26.41
C TYR A 217 21.08 1.68 27.54
N ILE A 218 20.84 2.84 28.14
CA ILE A 218 21.58 3.35 29.29
C ILE A 218 20.63 3.39 30.48
N ASP A 219 21.00 2.67 31.53
CA ASP A 219 20.22 2.53 32.75
C ASP A 219 19.86 3.88 33.40
N GLY A 220 18.61 3.97 33.86
CA GLY A 220 18.19 5.03 34.78
C GLY A 220 18.79 4.81 36.16
N GLN A 221 18.90 5.89 36.94
CA GLN A 221 19.50 5.86 38.28
C GLN A 221 18.66 6.64 39.29
N ILE A 222 18.65 6.18 40.55
CA ILE A 222 18.06 6.88 41.69
C ILE A 222 19.17 7.22 42.67
N ASP A 223 19.56 8.50 42.67
CA ASP A 223 20.41 9.07 43.71
C ASP A 223 19.54 9.88 44.69
N ASN A 224 19.30 11.16 44.38
CA ASN A 224 18.36 12.04 45.11
C ASN A 224 17.04 12.26 44.34
N ALA A 225 17.12 12.15 43.01
CA ALA A 225 16.01 12.24 42.07
C ALA A 225 16.12 11.08 41.07
N VAL A 226 14.98 10.69 40.51
CA VAL A 226 14.93 9.68 39.46
C VAL A 226 15.53 10.30 38.19
N THR A 227 16.59 9.69 37.68
CA THR A 227 17.14 10.01 36.36
C THR A 227 16.63 8.98 35.38
N SER A 228 15.88 9.43 34.36
CA SER A 228 15.32 8.54 33.34
C SER A 228 16.43 7.80 32.57
N PRO A 229 16.19 6.53 32.18
CA PRO A 229 17.01 5.83 31.23
C PRO A 229 17.16 6.60 29.91
N ARG A 230 18.18 6.27 29.13
CA ARG A 230 18.39 6.85 27.80
C ARG A 230 18.49 5.76 26.75
N ILE A 231 17.94 6.05 25.58
CA ILE A 231 18.06 5.20 24.40
C ILE A 231 18.88 5.98 23.36
N LEU A 232 20.00 5.40 22.95
CA LEU A 232 20.87 5.97 21.92
C LEU A 232 20.78 5.12 20.66
N PHE A 233 20.62 5.79 19.52
CA PHE A 233 20.64 5.16 18.20
C PHE A 233 21.96 5.45 17.52
N HIS A 234 22.71 4.39 17.24
CA HIS A 234 23.91 4.42 16.41
C HIS A 234 23.49 4.04 14.98
N ILE A 235 23.50 5.03 14.08
CA ILE A 235 22.97 4.89 12.72
C ILE A 235 24.11 4.77 11.71
N GLU A 236 24.03 3.75 10.85
CA GLU A 236 24.87 3.62 9.65
C GLU A 236 23.99 3.82 8.41
N LEU A 237 24.39 4.73 7.52
CA LEU A 237 23.71 4.97 6.24
C LEU A 237 24.72 4.95 5.10
N PHE A 238 24.46 4.15 4.07
CA PHE A 238 25.39 3.93 2.94
C PHE A 238 26.81 3.51 3.39
N GLY A 239 26.92 2.74 4.48
CA GLY A 239 28.21 2.29 5.02
C GLY A 239 28.99 3.35 5.79
N LYS A 240 28.37 4.49 6.12
CA LYS A 240 28.97 5.54 6.96
C LYS A 240 28.17 5.72 8.23
N GLU A 241 28.87 5.84 9.34
CA GLU A 241 28.28 6.20 10.62
C GLU A 241 27.82 7.67 10.59
N ILE A 242 26.61 7.91 11.06
CA ILE A 242 26.01 9.24 11.13
C ILE A 242 25.98 9.72 12.58
N GLU A 243 26.80 10.74 12.87
CA GLU A 243 26.68 11.52 14.09
C GLU A 243 25.45 12.45 14.00
N SER A 244 24.68 12.59 15.09
CA SER A 244 23.49 13.45 15.15
C SER A 244 22.45 13.15 14.04
N HIS A 245 22.07 11.88 13.91
CA HIS A 245 21.17 11.37 12.87
C HIS A 245 19.84 12.10 12.75
N HIS A 246 19.29 12.65 13.84
CA HIS A 246 18.03 13.41 13.82
C HIS A 246 18.09 14.71 13.00
N GLY A 247 19.28 15.28 12.76
CA GLY A 247 19.46 16.44 11.88
C GLY A 247 19.71 16.10 10.41
N ILE A 248 19.97 14.82 10.10
CA ILE A 248 20.39 14.34 8.76
C ILE A 248 19.33 13.43 8.14
N LEU A 249 18.69 12.58 8.94
CA LEU A 249 17.57 11.78 8.51
C LEU A 249 16.35 12.68 8.36
N ASN A 250 15.66 12.54 7.23
CA ASN A 250 14.35 13.18 7.04
C ASN A 250 13.28 12.49 7.89
N GLU A 251 12.13 13.15 8.00
CA GLU A 251 10.99 12.71 8.80
C GLU A 251 10.55 11.29 8.40
N ALA A 252 10.52 11.00 7.10
CA ALA A 252 10.16 9.67 6.59
C ALA A 252 11.09 8.55 7.09
N ARG A 253 12.40 8.81 7.19
CA ARG A 253 13.35 7.82 7.72
C ARG A 253 13.24 7.67 9.24
N LEU A 254 12.95 8.75 9.96
CA LEU A 254 12.68 8.68 11.40
C LEU A 254 11.39 7.90 11.68
N THR A 255 10.32 8.15 10.93
CA THR A 255 9.07 7.40 11.04
C THR A 255 9.29 5.91 10.72
N SER A 256 10.04 5.58 9.67
CA SER A 256 10.29 4.18 9.32
C SER A 256 11.13 3.46 10.38
N LEU A 257 12.07 4.14 11.04
CA LEU A 257 12.80 3.62 12.19
C LEU A 257 11.85 3.30 13.35
N ALA A 258 10.99 4.25 13.72
CA ALA A 258 10.04 4.06 14.82
C ALA A 258 9.06 2.90 14.56
N ILE A 259 8.48 2.83 13.35
CA ILE A 259 7.61 1.74 12.92
C ILE A 259 8.36 0.40 12.93
N SER A 260 9.61 0.37 12.46
CA SER A 260 10.41 -0.86 12.41
C SER A 260 10.71 -1.41 13.81
N ILE A 261 11.02 -0.56 14.78
CA ILE A 261 11.24 -0.97 16.17
C ILE A 261 9.95 -1.51 16.78
N TYR A 262 8.83 -0.81 16.57
CA TYR A 262 7.53 -1.24 17.06
C TYR A 262 7.09 -2.59 16.47
N PHE A 263 7.23 -2.75 15.17
CA PHE A 263 6.91 -4.00 14.48
C PHE A 263 7.86 -5.13 14.85
N ALA A 264 9.13 -4.84 15.09
CA ALA A 264 10.07 -5.83 15.62
C ALA A 264 9.59 -6.37 16.97
N ASN A 265 9.04 -5.52 17.83
CA ASN A 265 8.46 -5.94 19.11
C ASN A 265 7.29 -6.90 18.91
N LEU A 266 6.29 -6.51 18.11
CA LEU A 266 5.12 -7.35 17.82
C LEU A 266 5.49 -8.71 17.21
N LEU A 267 6.49 -8.74 16.33
CA LEU A 267 6.97 -9.96 15.68
C LEU A 267 7.94 -10.79 16.54
N SER A 268 8.30 -10.33 17.74
CA SER A 268 9.18 -11.06 18.66
C SER A 268 8.42 -11.93 19.65
N PHE A 269 7.11 -11.73 19.78
CA PHE A 269 6.27 -12.58 20.61
C PHE A 269 5.98 -13.94 19.95
N PRO A 270 5.89 -15.02 20.74
CA PRO A 270 5.55 -16.34 20.24
C PRO A 270 4.13 -16.37 19.65
N ASP A 271 3.84 -17.43 18.90
CA ASP A 271 2.49 -17.64 18.37
C ASP A 271 1.45 -17.78 19.48
N ASN A 272 0.32 -17.11 19.29
CA ASN A 272 -0.79 -17.01 20.22
C ASN A 272 -2.11 -17.11 19.46
N ASP A 273 -3.18 -17.46 20.17
CA ASP A 273 -4.51 -17.68 19.60
C ASP A 273 -5.11 -16.41 18.99
N PHE A 274 -4.73 -15.23 19.49
CA PHE A 274 -5.22 -13.94 19.05
C PHE A 274 -4.08 -12.94 18.84
N LYS A 275 -3.83 -12.58 17.58
CA LYS A 275 -2.85 -11.54 17.17
C LYS A 275 -3.56 -10.48 16.37
N PHE A 276 -3.43 -9.23 16.78
CA PHE A 276 -4.21 -8.13 16.22
C PHE A 276 -3.34 -6.90 16.01
N LEU A 277 -3.59 -6.16 14.94
CA LEU A 277 -2.86 -4.93 14.63
C LEU A 277 -3.82 -3.88 14.09
N PHE A 278 -3.91 -2.72 14.75
CA PHE A 278 -4.67 -1.58 14.27
C PHE A 278 -3.73 -0.41 13.96
N LEU A 279 -3.73 0.00 12.69
CA LEU A 279 -2.98 1.13 12.15
C LEU A 279 -3.93 2.32 11.88
N ASP A 280 -3.87 3.39 12.68
CA ASP A 280 -4.74 4.58 12.50
C ASP A 280 -4.04 5.78 11.86
N ASP A 281 -4.37 6.05 10.60
CA ASP A 281 -3.89 7.22 9.84
C ASP A 281 -2.34 7.35 9.84
N ILE A 282 -1.61 6.22 9.89
CA ILE A 282 -0.15 6.17 10.09
C ILE A 282 0.65 7.14 9.20
N PHE A 283 0.31 7.23 7.91
CA PHE A 283 1.00 8.10 6.96
C PHE A 283 0.17 9.32 6.59
N ILE A 284 0.40 10.41 7.32
CA ILE A 284 -0.07 11.74 6.94
C ILE A 284 1.00 12.41 6.06
N GLY A 285 0.61 12.93 4.89
CA GLY A 285 1.29 13.93 4.04
C GLY A 285 2.79 13.81 3.67
N LEU A 286 3.68 13.50 4.61
CA LEU A 286 5.14 13.60 4.54
C LEU A 286 5.85 12.26 4.26
N ASP A 287 5.19 11.13 4.55
CA ASP A 287 5.82 9.79 4.50
C ASP A 287 5.40 8.97 3.27
N MET A 288 5.21 9.63 2.13
CA MET A 288 4.68 8.98 0.92
C MET A 288 5.55 7.82 0.40
N SER A 289 6.88 7.89 0.60
CA SER A 289 7.81 6.81 0.22
C SER A 289 7.60 5.53 1.02
N ASN A 290 7.08 5.63 2.24
CA ASN A 290 6.92 4.50 3.17
C ASN A 290 5.61 3.73 2.96
N ARG A 291 4.70 4.26 2.14
CA ARG A 291 3.36 3.71 1.91
C ARG A 291 3.36 2.32 1.28
N ILE A 292 4.19 2.10 0.27
CA ILE A 292 4.34 0.78 -0.37
C ILE A 292 5.14 -0.18 0.52
N PRO A 293 6.32 0.21 1.06
CA PRO A 293 7.05 -0.60 2.02
C PRO A 293 6.22 -1.13 3.19
N LEU A 294 5.31 -0.32 3.73
CA LEU A 294 4.40 -0.79 4.78
C LEU A 294 3.53 -1.96 4.30
N LEU A 295 2.92 -1.84 3.12
CA LEU A 295 2.07 -2.90 2.56
C LEU A 295 2.88 -4.17 2.27
N GLU A 296 4.12 -4.02 1.82
CA GLU A 296 5.06 -5.13 1.63
C GLU A 296 5.34 -5.86 2.95
N ILE A 297 5.64 -5.12 4.02
CA ILE A 297 5.85 -5.69 5.36
C ILE A 297 4.61 -6.46 5.84
N LEU A 298 3.42 -5.85 5.73
CA LEU A 298 2.19 -6.47 6.22
C LEU A 298 1.78 -7.73 5.43
N THR A 299 2.26 -7.86 4.18
CA THR A 299 1.95 -9.00 3.30
C THR A 299 3.09 -10.01 3.15
N ALA A 300 4.27 -9.71 3.69
CA ALA A 300 5.47 -10.54 3.61
C ALA A 300 5.22 -11.94 4.21
N GLY A 301 5.70 -12.96 3.51
CA GLY A 301 5.57 -14.36 3.93
C GLY A 301 6.48 -14.71 5.12
N ASP A 302 7.63 -14.06 5.22
CA ASP A 302 8.60 -14.25 6.30
C ASP A 302 9.40 -12.95 6.50
N ILE A 303 9.62 -12.61 7.77
CA ILE A 303 10.41 -11.50 8.28
C ILE A 303 11.20 -12.06 9.47
N HIS A 304 12.35 -12.66 9.16
CA HIS A 304 13.25 -13.24 10.16
C HIS A 304 12.53 -14.23 11.11
N GLY A 305 11.86 -15.23 10.53
CA GLY A 305 11.16 -16.28 11.25
C GLY A 305 9.76 -15.91 11.78
N ALA A 306 9.21 -14.77 11.38
CA ALA A 306 7.90 -14.29 11.79
C ALA A 306 7.14 -13.64 10.63
N SER A 307 5.82 -13.48 10.74
CA SER A 307 5.01 -12.82 9.70
C SER A 307 3.73 -12.19 10.24
N PHE A 308 3.38 -11.03 9.68
CA PHE A 308 2.11 -10.35 9.91
C PHE A 308 0.90 -11.09 9.30
N ARG A 309 1.09 -12.10 8.45
CA ARG A 309 -0.02 -12.94 7.94
C ARG A 309 -0.78 -13.69 9.04
N SER A 310 -0.13 -13.91 10.19
CA SER A 310 -0.75 -14.51 11.37
C SER A 310 -1.65 -13.53 12.15
N PHE A 311 -1.52 -12.23 11.89
CA PHE A 311 -2.30 -11.18 12.53
C PHE A 311 -3.60 -10.94 11.76
N GLN A 312 -4.64 -10.55 12.49
CA GLN A 312 -5.75 -9.80 11.89
C GLN A 312 -5.41 -8.31 11.94
N ILE A 313 -5.45 -7.65 10.78
CA ILE A 313 -4.94 -6.29 10.62
C ILE A 313 -6.05 -5.35 10.19
N PHE A 314 -6.25 -4.28 10.95
CA PHE A 314 -7.14 -3.18 10.63
C PHE A 314 -6.32 -1.93 10.29
N ILE A 315 -6.70 -1.26 9.20
CA ILE A 315 -6.03 -0.05 8.72
C ILE A 315 -7.09 1.01 8.45
N THR A 316 -6.93 2.19 9.03
CA THR A 316 -7.74 3.37 8.71
C THR A 316 -6.90 4.43 8.00
N THR A 317 -7.52 5.11 7.04
CA THR A 317 -6.89 6.22 6.31
C THR A 317 -7.88 7.31 5.91
N TYR A 318 -7.46 8.57 6.01
CA TYR A 318 -8.13 9.71 5.40
C TYR A 318 -7.70 9.97 3.94
N ASP A 319 -6.60 9.36 3.49
CA ASP A 319 -6.08 9.56 2.13
C ASP A 319 -6.80 8.63 1.14
N LYS A 320 -7.65 9.20 0.29
CA LYS A 320 -8.45 8.44 -0.68
C LYS A 320 -7.58 7.78 -1.76
N GLU A 321 -6.48 8.41 -2.16
CA GLU A 321 -5.59 7.88 -3.19
C GLU A 321 -4.81 6.69 -2.66
N TRP A 322 -4.27 6.82 -1.45
CA TRP A 322 -3.61 5.71 -0.77
C TRP A 322 -4.57 4.56 -0.47
N PHE A 323 -5.81 4.85 -0.07
CA PHE A 323 -6.83 3.82 0.11
C PHE A 323 -7.06 3.00 -1.17
N GLU A 324 -7.22 3.64 -2.33
CA GLU A 324 -7.45 2.94 -3.59
C GLU A 324 -6.22 2.12 -4.01
N LEU A 325 -5.01 2.64 -3.74
CA LEU A 325 -3.75 1.94 -3.96
C LEU A 325 -3.64 0.71 -3.03
N ALA A 326 -3.83 0.89 -1.73
CA ALA A 326 -3.78 -0.16 -0.73
C ALA A 326 -4.84 -1.24 -1.00
N LYS A 327 -6.08 -0.84 -1.33
CA LYS A 327 -7.15 -1.75 -1.78
C LYS A 327 -6.75 -2.58 -2.99
N SER A 328 -5.96 -2.03 -3.91
CA SER A 328 -5.47 -2.77 -5.07
C SER A 328 -4.30 -3.71 -4.74
N TYR A 329 -3.54 -3.41 -3.68
CA TYR A 329 -2.39 -4.20 -3.24
C TYR A 329 -2.82 -5.35 -2.32
N LEU A 330 -3.69 -5.05 -1.37
CA LEU A 330 -4.25 -5.94 -0.36
C LEU A 330 -5.43 -6.73 -0.95
N LYS A 331 -5.12 -7.64 -1.87
CA LYS A 331 -6.09 -8.59 -2.42
C LYS A 331 -6.10 -9.86 -1.58
N ASP A 332 -7.27 -10.47 -1.48
CA ASP A 332 -7.53 -11.71 -0.76
C ASP A 332 -7.40 -11.56 0.77
N ASN A 333 -8.41 -12.01 1.54
CA ASN A 333 -8.50 -11.88 3.00
C ASN A 333 -8.58 -10.43 3.55
N TRP A 334 -8.92 -9.45 2.71
CA TRP A 334 -9.15 -8.06 3.13
C TRP A 334 -10.55 -7.59 2.72
N ASP A 335 -11.31 -7.12 3.69
CA ASP A 335 -12.57 -6.41 3.46
C ASP A 335 -12.32 -4.90 3.44
N THR A 336 -13.17 -4.17 2.70
CA THR A 336 -13.02 -2.71 2.56
C THR A 336 -14.31 -1.98 2.87
N ILE A 337 -14.22 -0.97 3.74
CA ILE A 337 -15.36 -0.15 4.15
C ILE A 337 -15.03 1.35 4.07
N GLU A 338 -16.07 2.17 3.97
CA GLU A 338 -15.98 3.63 3.96
C GLU A 338 -16.78 4.21 5.12
N PHE A 339 -16.15 5.08 5.90
CA PHE A 339 -16.76 5.89 6.95
C PHE A 339 -16.98 7.30 6.41
N LEU A 340 -18.24 7.67 6.19
CA LEU A 340 -18.64 9.02 5.81
C LEU A 340 -19.18 9.77 7.03
N VAL A 341 -19.29 11.10 6.90
CA VAL A 341 -19.99 11.93 7.88
C VAL A 341 -21.41 12.15 7.38
N ASP A 342 -22.40 11.80 8.19
CA ASP A 342 -23.79 12.19 7.97
C ASP A 342 -24.01 13.59 8.55
N ASP A 343 -23.96 14.62 7.70
CA ASP A 343 -24.19 16.01 8.06
C ASP A 343 -25.67 16.37 7.84
N HIS A 344 -26.41 16.45 8.93
CA HIS A 344 -27.79 16.92 8.96
C HIS A 344 -27.89 18.06 9.95
N SER A 345 -28.29 19.25 9.48
CA SER A 345 -28.27 20.53 10.22
C SER A 345 -29.06 20.58 11.54
N ALA A 346 -29.76 19.50 11.92
CA ALA A 346 -30.57 19.39 13.12
C ALA A 346 -30.06 18.33 14.12
N ILE A 347 -29.00 17.59 13.80
CA ILE A 347 -28.50 16.44 14.58
C ILE A 347 -26.96 16.52 14.63
N PRO A 348 -26.30 16.12 15.73
CA PRO A 348 -24.84 15.99 15.76
C PRO A 348 -24.32 15.10 14.62
N GLU A 349 -23.16 15.47 14.06
CA GLU A 349 -22.45 14.66 13.07
C GLU A 349 -22.26 13.23 13.57
N ARG A 350 -22.55 12.25 12.70
CA ARG A 350 -22.46 10.83 13.03
C ARG A 350 -21.79 10.02 11.92
N PRO A 351 -21.09 8.94 12.28
CA PRO A 351 -20.52 8.03 11.29
C PRO A 351 -21.59 7.39 10.42
N TYR A 352 -21.39 7.38 9.11
CA TYR A 352 -22.16 6.56 8.18
C TYR A 352 -21.25 5.49 7.59
N ILE A 353 -21.44 4.25 8.03
CA ILE A 353 -20.64 3.10 7.63
C ILE A 353 -21.26 2.48 6.39
N LYS A 354 -20.47 2.30 5.33
CA LYS A 354 -20.89 1.57 4.14
C LYS A 354 -19.78 0.67 3.61
N LYS A 355 -20.14 -0.42 2.94
CA LYS A 355 -19.16 -1.25 2.21
C LYS A 355 -18.52 -0.42 1.08
N SER A 356 -17.20 -0.52 0.93
CA SER A 356 -16.49 0.19 -0.14
C SER A 356 -16.71 -0.53 -1.47
N GLN A 357 -17.68 -0.04 -2.22
CA GLN A 357 -18.01 -0.61 -3.52
C GLN A 357 -17.03 -0.15 -4.60
N SER A 358 -16.62 -1.07 -5.48
CA SER A 358 -15.90 -0.72 -6.71
C SER A 358 -16.75 0.20 -7.62
N HIS A 359 -16.12 0.92 -8.56
CA HIS A 359 -16.88 1.71 -9.54
C HIS A 359 -17.87 0.84 -10.33
N LYS A 360 -17.54 -0.44 -10.57
CA LYS A 360 -18.46 -1.42 -11.20
C LYS A 360 -19.67 -1.68 -10.30
N GLU A 361 -19.45 -2.06 -9.03
CA GLU A 361 -20.53 -2.34 -8.07
C GLU A 361 -21.43 -1.13 -7.82
N ARG A 362 -20.85 0.08 -7.73
CA ARG A 362 -21.64 1.32 -7.62
C ARG A 362 -22.50 1.51 -8.85
N ALA A 363 -21.95 1.26 -10.03
CA ALA A 363 -22.74 1.35 -11.25
C ALA A 363 -23.87 0.30 -11.27
N GLU A 364 -23.62 -0.93 -10.80
CA GLU A 364 -24.64 -1.99 -10.69
C GLU A 364 -25.76 -1.59 -9.72
N TYR A 365 -25.41 -1.02 -8.56
CA TYR A 365 -26.36 -0.49 -7.59
C TYR A 365 -27.29 0.57 -8.21
N HIS A 366 -26.72 1.55 -8.92
CA HIS A 366 -27.51 2.59 -9.58
C HIS A 366 -28.34 2.04 -10.76
N LEU A 367 -27.86 1.00 -11.46
CA LEU A 367 -28.63 0.30 -12.49
C LEU A 367 -29.88 -0.39 -11.89
N LEU A 368 -29.72 -1.07 -10.76
CA LEU A 368 -30.81 -1.76 -10.05
C LEU A 368 -31.85 -0.78 -9.50
N ASN A 369 -31.41 0.38 -9.01
CA ASN A 369 -32.28 1.44 -8.48
C ASN A 369 -32.88 2.35 -9.57
N GLY A 370 -32.57 2.11 -10.85
CA GLY A 370 -33.12 2.91 -11.96
C GLY A 370 -32.53 4.32 -12.10
N ASP A 371 -31.39 4.59 -11.47
CA ASP A 371 -30.62 5.82 -11.61
C ASP A 371 -29.54 5.66 -12.69
N TYR A 372 -29.99 5.68 -13.95
CA TYR A 372 -29.13 5.45 -15.09
C TYR A 372 -28.03 6.53 -15.29
N PRO A 373 -28.24 7.82 -15.01
CA PRO A 373 -27.18 8.84 -15.08
C PRO A 373 -26.02 8.56 -14.12
N ALA A 374 -26.32 8.21 -12.86
CA ALA A 374 -25.28 7.85 -11.91
C ALA A 374 -24.57 6.55 -12.32
N CYS A 375 -25.32 5.56 -12.80
CA CYS A 375 -24.76 4.32 -13.37
C CYS A 375 -23.74 4.62 -14.48
N ALA A 376 -24.10 5.46 -15.45
CA ALA A 376 -23.22 5.85 -16.56
C ALA A 376 -21.93 6.55 -16.07
N ASN A 377 -22.04 7.44 -15.09
CA ASN A 377 -20.90 8.13 -14.50
C ASN A 377 -19.92 7.16 -13.83
N TYR A 378 -20.42 6.20 -13.05
CA TYR A 378 -19.59 5.19 -12.41
C TYR A 378 -19.00 4.19 -13.42
N LEU A 379 -19.75 3.79 -14.45
CA LEU A 379 -19.22 3.02 -15.56
C LEU A 379 -18.06 3.75 -16.24
N ARG A 380 -18.21 5.04 -16.55
CA ARG A 380 -17.12 5.85 -17.14
C ARG A 380 -15.84 5.75 -16.31
N LYS A 381 -15.93 5.93 -14.99
CA LYS A 381 -14.78 5.80 -14.07
C LYS A 381 -14.21 4.38 -14.07
N ALA A 382 -15.06 3.35 -14.11
CA ALA A 382 -14.62 1.95 -14.20
C ALA A 382 -13.85 1.68 -15.50
N PHE A 383 -14.35 2.17 -16.64
CA PHE A 383 -13.68 2.07 -17.94
C PHE A 383 -12.32 2.77 -17.95
N GLU A 384 -12.23 3.99 -17.42
CA GLU A 384 -10.98 4.73 -17.31
C GLU A 384 -9.94 3.97 -16.48
N LYS A 385 -10.37 3.38 -15.36
CA LYS A 385 -9.51 2.54 -14.50
C LYS A 385 -9.00 1.31 -15.24
N GLU A 386 -9.89 0.55 -15.88
CA GLU A 386 -9.50 -0.67 -16.61
C GLU A 386 -8.61 -0.38 -17.83
N LEU A 387 -8.90 0.67 -18.58
CA LEU A 387 -8.07 1.06 -19.72
C LEU A 387 -6.67 1.48 -19.28
N ARG A 388 -6.54 2.20 -18.16
CA ARG A 388 -5.22 2.55 -17.59
C ARG A 388 -4.46 1.33 -17.09
N ARG A 389 -5.17 0.30 -16.57
CA ARG A 389 -4.56 -0.97 -16.17
C ARG A 389 -4.01 -1.75 -17.37
N ILE A 390 -4.72 -1.74 -18.49
CA ILE A 390 -4.35 -2.51 -19.68
C ILE A 390 -3.27 -1.79 -20.51
N LEU A 391 -3.38 -0.46 -20.65
CA LEU A 391 -2.51 0.34 -21.50
C LEU A 391 -1.11 0.50 -20.90
N PRO A 392 -0.04 0.17 -21.65
CA PRO A 392 1.34 0.39 -21.23
C PRO A 392 1.68 1.88 -21.01
N TYR A 393 2.66 2.18 -20.14
CA TYR A 393 3.08 3.55 -19.85
C TYR A 393 3.51 4.32 -21.11
N ASN A 394 4.30 3.70 -22.00
CA ASN A 394 4.72 4.33 -23.26
C ASN A 394 3.55 4.59 -24.24
N PHE A 395 2.44 3.86 -24.12
CA PHE A 395 1.20 4.17 -24.84
C PHE A 395 0.46 5.33 -24.18
N LEU A 396 0.43 5.38 -22.85
CA LEU A 396 -0.19 6.47 -22.08
C LEU A 396 0.61 7.79 -22.22
N TYR A 397 1.94 7.75 -22.22
CA TYR A 397 2.83 8.90 -22.26
C TYR A 397 3.99 8.68 -23.25
N PRO A 398 3.73 8.84 -24.56
CA PRO A 398 4.74 8.61 -25.59
C PRO A 398 5.96 9.53 -25.41
N GLY A 399 7.16 8.97 -25.39
CA GLY A 399 8.42 9.73 -25.30
C GLY A 399 8.91 10.02 -23.89
N ARG A 400 8.16 9.64 -22.84
CA ARG A 400 8.66 9.60 -21.46
C ARG A 400 9.28 8.23 -21.18
N LYS A 401 10.40 8.20 -20.44
CA LYS A 401 10.95 6.95 -19.91
C LYS A 401 10.02 6.43 -18.82
N ASP A 402 9.76 5.13 -18.83
CA ASP A 402 9.02 4.45 -17.76
C ASP A 402 9.93 4.44 -16.53
N THR A 403 9.84 5.45 -15.68
CA THR A 403 10.60 5.52 -14.41
C THR A 403 9.90 4.72 -13.31
N SER A 404 9.02 3.77 -13.66
CA SER A 404 8.25 3.00 -12.69
C SER A 404 9.11 1.97 -11.94
N VAL A 405 9.98 2.46 -11.08
CA VAL A 405 10.08 1.99 -9.71
C VAL A 405 9.33 3.01 -8.86
N THR A 406 8.05 2.71 -8.61
CA THR A 406 7.30 3.11 -7.41
C THR A 406 7.68 4.44 -6.73
N SER A 407 7.54 5.56 -7.43
CA SER A 407 7.51 6.85 -6.75
C SER A 407 6.74 7.87 -7.57
N GLY A 408 5.81 8.58 -6.94
CA GLY A 408 5.06 9.69 -7.52
C GLY A 408 5.94 10.93 -7.77
N ILE A 409 7.16 10.73 -8.27
CA ILE A 409 8.10 11.80 -8.58
C ILE A 409 7.83 12.26 -10.01
N ILE A 410 7.47 13.53 -10.16
CA ILE A 410 7.48 14.23 -11.45
C ILE A 410 8.94 14.61 -11.72
N ASP A 411 9.61 13.88 -12.62
CA ASP A 411 10.93 14.28 -13.10
C ASP A 411 10.83 15.55 -13.94
N ILE A 412 11.29 16.68 -13.38
CA ILE A 412 11.43 17.94 -14.10
C ILE A 412 12.84 18.00 -14.71
N PRO A 413 12.99 18.10 -16.04
CA PRO A 413 14.30 18.20 -16.68
C PRO A 413 15.10 19.41 -16.16
N LYS A 414 16.41 19.24 -15.91
CA LYS A 414 17.32 20.34 -15.49
C LYS A 414 17.24 21.57 -16.39
N SER A 415 16.90 21.42 -17.66
CA SER A 415 16.70 22.52 -18.62
C SER A 415 15.57 23.49 -18.26
N HIS A 416 14.72 23.16 -17.28
CA HIS A 416 13.63 24.01 -16.80
C HIS A 416 14.04 24.95 -15.65
N PHE A 417 15.27 24.84 -15.14
CA PHE A 417 15.78 25.67 -14.07
C PHE A 417 16.89 26.61 -14.58
N THR A 418 16.79 27.88 -14.23
CA THR A 418 17.89 28.85 -14.38
C THR A 418 18.51 29.11 -13.03
N ILE A 419 19.83 28.92 -12.94
CA ILE A 419 20.63 29.29 -11.77
C ILE A 419 21.03 30.75 -11.96
N THR A 420 20.53 31.61 -11.08
CA THR A 420 21.02 32.99 -10.98
C THR A 420 22.10 33.05 -9.91
N ASP A 421 23.31 33.42 -10.33
CA ASP A 421 24.44 33.63 -9.44
C ASP A 421 24.41 35.10 -8.98
N ALA A 422 23.71 35.34 -7.87
CA ALA A 422 23.80 36.59 -7.13
C ALA A 422 24.39 36.27 -5.76
N LEU A 423 25.44 37.04 -5.41
CA LEU A 423 26.26 36.89 -4.22
C LEU A 423 25.44 36.43 -2.99
N GLU A 424 25.75 35.20 -2.55
CA GLU A 424 25.36 34.55 -1.29
C GLU A 424 24.00 33.81 -1.21
N THR A 425 23.27 33.58 -2.30
CA THR A 425 22.14 32.62 -2.27
C THR A 425 21.91 31.91 -3.60
N TRP A 426 22.00 30.57 -3.61
CA TRP A 426 21.54 29.77 -4.74
C TRP A 426 20.01 29.78 -4.77
N SER A 427 19.43 30.42 -5.79
CA SER A 427 17.98 30.40 -6.03
C SER A 427 17.69 29.65 -7.32
N PHE A 428 16.82 28.64 -7.23
CA PHE A 428 16.28 27.94 -8.39
C PHE A 428 15.11 28.75 -8.93
N ASN A 429 15.32 29.47 -10.03
CA ASN A 429 14.21 30.12 -10.73
C ASN A 429 13.66 29.19 -11.81
N ILE A 430 12.37 28.89 -11.71
CA ILE A 430 11.64 28.13 -12.75
C ILE A 430 11.54 29.02 -13.99
N ASN A 431 11.98 28.50 -15.13
CA ASN A 431 11.91 29.23 -16.38
C ASN A 431 10.45 29.36 -16.84
N ASN A 432 9.82 30.51 -16.63
CA ASN A 432 8.41 30.76 -16.98
C ASN A 432 8.10 30.54 -18.48
N ASN A 433 9.09 30.63 -19.36
CA ASN A 433 8.91 30.32 -20.78
C ASN A 433 8.81 28.82 -21.06
N ALA A 434 9.30 27.95 -20.18
CA ALA A 434 9.14 26.49 -20.25
C ALA A 434 7.76 26.04 -19.74
N LEU A 435 7.13 26.78 -18.82
CA LEU A 435 5.78 26.51 -18.33
C LEU A 435 4.69 26.71 -19.40
N ASN A 436 4.93 27.57 -20.39
CA ASN A 436 4.02 27.77 -21.54
C ASN A 436 4.02 26.60 -22.54
N ARG A 437 4.92 25.62 -22.40
CA ARG A 437 4.81 24.32 -23.08
C ARG A 437 4.19 23.27 -22.14
N GLY A 438 2.96 23.54 -21.74
CA GLY A 438 1.97 22.51 -21.40
C GLY A 438 2.28 21.63 -20.17
N TYR A 439 2.31 22.22 -18.98
CA TYR A 439 1.77 21.53 -17.80
C TYR A 439 0.23 21.66 -17.83
N SER A 440 -0.37 21.00 -18.82
CA SER A 440 -1.75 20.55 -18.65
C SER A 440 -1.65 19.37 -17.71
N SER A 441 -2.36 19.41 -16.58
CA SER A 441 -2.64 18.20 -15.77
C SER A 441 -2.85 17.02 -16.72
N ASP A 442 -2.09 15.93 -16.57
CA ASP A 442 -2.09 14.73 -17.42
C ASP A 442 -3.41 13.92 -17.30
N PHE A 443 -4.55 14.62 -17.32
CA PHE A 443 -5.87 14.05 -17.20
C PHE A 443 -6.34 13.56 -18.57
N MET A 444 -5.88 12.36 -18.92
CA MET A 444 -6.33 11.67 -20.12
C MET A 444 -7.77 11.18 -19.91
N GLY A 445 -8.72 11.86 -20.55
CA GLY A 445 -10.13 11.46 -20.53
C GLY A 445 -10.39 10.13 -21.26
N LEU A 446 -11.51 9.49 -20.93
CA LEU A 446 -11.90 8.19 -21.48
C LEU A 446 -11.83 8.10 -23.02
N GLU A 447 -12.19 9.17 -23.74
CA GLU A 447 -12.11 9.20 -25.21
C GLU A 447 -10.69 8.94 -25.74
N VAL A 448 -9.70 9.57 -25.13
CA VAL A 448 -8.29 9.41 -25.52
C VAL A 448 -7.80 8.01 -25.16
N LEU A 449 -8.21 7.49 -24.00
CA LEU A 449 -7.88 6.13 -23.57
C LEU A 449 -8.45 5.07 -24.51
N ILE A 450 -9.71 5.21 -24.93
CA ILE A 450 -10.34 4.30 -25.91
C ILE A 450 -9.58 4.35 -27.24
N GLY A 451 -9.25 5.54 -27.75
CA GLY A 451 -8.49 5.67 -29.00
C GLY A 451 -7.12 4.99 -28.94
N LYS A 452 -6.42 5.10 -27.80
CA LYS A 452 -5.14 4.41 -27.57
C LYS A 452 -5.30 2.90 -27.49
N PHE A 453 -6.35 2.43 -26.84
CA PHE A 453 -6.66 1.00 -26.73
C PHE A 453 -7.01 0.38 -28.08
N GLU A 454 -7.81 1.06 -28.91
CA GLU A 454 -8.10 0.61 -30.28
C GLU A 454 -6.83 0.51 -31.14
N LYS A 455 -5.93 1.49 -31.01
CA LYS A 455 -4.63 1.45 -31.68
C LYS A 455 -3.80 0.25 -31.24
N LEU A 456 -3.78 -0.04 -29.94
CA LEU A 456 -3.07 -1.20 -29.39
C LEU A 456 -3.66 -2.52 -29.92
N ILE A 457 -4.99 -2.69 -29.87
CA ILE A 457 -5.65 -3.89 -30.39
C ILE A 457 -5.33 -4.10 -31.87
N THR A 458 -5.44 -3.03 -32.67
CA THR A 458 -5.22 -3.08 -34.12
C THR A 458 -3.76 -3.40 -34.45
N GLN A 459 -2.82 -2.74 -33.77
CA GLN A 459 -1.39 -2.89 -33.99
C GLN A 459 -0.91 -4.31 -33.70
N TYR A 460 -1.44 -4.93 -32.64
CA TYR A 460 -1.05 -6.28 -32.20
C TYR A 460 -2.04 -7.37 -32.58
N ARG A 461 -3.05 -7.06 -33.41
CA ARG A 461 -4.08 -8.01 -33.89
C ARG A 461 -4.76 -8.79 -32.76
N ILE A 462 -5.01 -8.14 -31.63
CA ILE A 462 -5.69 -8.76 -30.49
C ILE A 462 -7.15 -9.04 -30.89
N PRO A 463 -7.70 -10.25 -30.71
CA PRO A 463 -9.03 -10.61 -31.16
C PRO A 463 -10.14 -10.10 -30.21
N PHE A 464 -10.20 -8.78 -30.00
CA PHE A 464 -11.22 -8.15 -29.16
C PHE A 464 -12.53 -7.93 -29.93
N GLY A 465 -13.57 -8.70 -29.60
CA GLY A 465 -14.83 -8.73 -30.36
C GLY A 465 -15.77 -7.54 -30.17
N TYR A 466 -15.45 -6.59 -29.28
CA TYR A 466 -16.35 -5.49 -28.87
C TYR A 466 -15.87 -4.10 -29.31
N THR A 467 -15.04 -4.00 -30.35
CA THR A 467 -14.46 -2.72 -30.80
C THR A 467 -15.54 -1.74 -31.30
N ASN A 468 -16.53 -2.22 -32.04
CA ASN A 468 -17.62 -1.38 -32.56
C ASN A 468 -18.56 -0.93 -31.45
N GLU A 469 -18.90 -1.83 -30.54
CA GLU A 469 -19.74 -1.59 -29.38
C GLU A 469 -19.09 -0.58 -28.43
N LEU A 470 -17.77 -0.68 -28.22
CA LEU A 470 -17.00 0.29 -27.43
C LEU A 470 -17.10 1.70 -28.03
N ARG A 471 -17.06 1.83 -29.37
CA ARG A 471 -17.27 3.12 -30.07
C ARG A 471 -18.69 3.66 -29.94
N ILE A 472 -19.68 2.78 -29.99
CA ILE A 472 -21.09 3.16 -29.84
C ILE A 472 -21.35 3.67 -28.42
N ILE A 473 -20.82 2.94 -27.43
CA ILE A 473 -20.94 3.24 -26.01
C ILE A 473 -20.13 4.48 -25.62
N LYS A 474 -18.99 4.73 -26.28
CA LYS A 474 -18.16 5.94 -26.12
C LYS A 474 -18.99 7.22 -26.18
N ASN A 475 -19.80 7.41 -27.22
CA ASN A 475 -20.55 8.66 -27.39
C ASN A 475 -21.64 8.89 -26.32
N ARG A 476 -22.06 7.84 -25.60
CA ARG A 476 -23.21 7.87 -24.68
C ARG A 476 -22.80 7.78 -23.21
N LEU A 477 -21.74 7.03 -22.87
CA LEU A 477 -21.12 7.06 -21.53
C LEU A 477 -20.38 8.38 -21.25
N LEU A 478 -19.87 9.04 -22.29
CA LEU A 478 -19.16 10.31 -22.17
C LEU A 478 -20.09 11.50 -21.94
N ASN A 479 -21.38 11.38 -22.24
CA ASN A 479 -22.34 12.48 -22.12
C ASN A 479 -23.67 12.05 -21.46
N PRO A 480 -23.65 11.67 -20.16
CA PRO A 480 -24.83 11.14 -19.46
C PRO A 480 -26.04 12.10 -19.43
N LEU A 481 -25.78 13.42 -19.54
CA LEU A 481 -26.78 14.49 -19.50
C LEU A 481 -27.36 14.84 -20.89
N SER A 482 -26.84 14.28 -21.98
CA SER A 482 -27.33 14.57 -23.34
C SER A 482 -28.59 13.78 -23.73
N HIS A 483 -29.16 13.01 -22.81
CA HIS A 483 -30.38 12.25 -23.04
C HIS A 483 -31.61 13.05 -22.60
N GLU A 484 -32.51 13.35 -23.54
CA GLU A 484 -33.82 13.96 -23.24
C GLU A 484 -34.71 13.08 -22.33
N ASN A 485 -34.40 11.78 -22.22
CA ASN A 485 -35.15 10.84 -21.37
C ASN A 485 -34.22 9.89 -20.59
N LEU A 486 -33.84 10.32 -19.39
CA LEU A 486 -32.85 9.70 -18.49
C LEU A 486 -33.27 8.32 -17.96
N ARG A 487 -34.50 7.86 -18.22
CA ARG A 487 -35.02 6.53 -17.81
C ARG A 487 -35.46 5.64 -18.98
N SER A 488 -35.06 5.96 -20.21
CA SER A 488 -35.50 5.19 -21.38
C SER A 488 -35.01 3.72 -21.35
N PRO A 489 -35.82 2.75 -21.84
CA PRO A 489 -35.40 1.35 -21.97
C PRO A 489 -34.18 1.16 -22.87
N VAL A 490 -33.96 2.07 -23.82
CA VAL A 490 -32.80 2.07 -24.72
C VAL A 490 -31.51 2.36 -23.93
N PHE A 491 -31.54 3.38 -23.08
CA PHE A 491 -30.39 3.74 -22.23
C PHE A 491 -30.02 2.60 -21.27
N LYS A 492 -31.02 1.92 -20.68
CA LYS A 492 -30.77 0.73 -19.85
C LYS A 492 -30.04 -0.39 -20.62
N ARG A 493 -30.45 -0.68 -21.86
CA ARG A 493 -29.81 -1.74 -22.68
C ARG A 493 -28.34 -1.40 -22.97
N GLU A 494 -28.04 -0.13 -23.18
CA GLU A 494 -26.69 0.36 -23.43
C GLU A 494 -25.79 0.27 -22.20
N LEU A 495 -26.31 0.59 -21.01
CA LEU A 495 -25.59 0.39 -19.75
C LEU A 495 -25.28 -1.10 -19.53
N ILE A 496 -26.25 -1.99 -19.77
CA ILE A 496 -26.04 -3.45 -19.69
C ILE A 496 -24.96 -3.90 -20.68
N GLN A 497 -24.94 -3.35 -21.89
CA GLN A 497 -23.90 -3.65 -22.87
C GLN A 497 -22.52 -3.14 -22.42
N ALA A 498 -22.46 -1.96 -21.79
CA ALA A 498 -21.23 -1.43 -21.21
C ALA A 498 -20.67 -2.32 -20.09
N PHE A 499 -21.54 -2.89 -19.23
CA PHE A 499 -21.09 -3.89 -18.24
C PHE A 499 -20.46 -5.12 -18.89
N LYS A 500 -21.04 -5.64 -19.98
CA LYS A 500 -20.47 -6.79 -20.72
C LYS A 500 -19.07 -6.48 -21.26
N ILE A 501 -18.85 -5.28 -21.78
CA ILE A 501 -17.53 -4.85 -22.26
C ILE A 501 -16.54 -4.72 -21.09
N LEU A 502 -16.98 -4.18 -19.96
CA LEU A 502 -16.15 -4.07 -18.77
C LEU A 502 -15.72 -5.46 -18.25
N GLU A 503 -16.62 -6.45 -18.31
CA GLU A 503 -16.29 -7.84 -18.00
C GLU A 503 -15.27 -8.42 -18.98
N GLU A 504 -15.35 -8.05 -20.25
CA GLU A 504 -14.37 -8.47 -21.24
C GLU A 504 -12.97 -7.88 -20.99
N PHE A 505 -12.88 -6.69 -20.39
CA PHE A 505 -11.60 -6.12 -19.95
C PHE A 505 -10.93 -6.92 -18.82
N SER A 506 -11.70 -7.66 -18.01
CA SER A 506 -11.14 -8.50 -16.95
C SER A 506 -10.25 -9.64 -17.48
N PHE A 507 -10.45 -10.07 -18.73
CA PHE A 507 -9.62 -11.09 -19.39
C PHE A 507 -8.29 -10.56 -19.92
N PHE A 508 -8.06 -9.25 -19.85
CA PHE A 508 -6.76 -8.68 -20.19
C PHE A 508 -5.80 -8.75 -19.01
N GLU A 509 -4.62 -9.28 -19.28
CA GLU A 509 -3.47 -9.23 -18.40
C GLU A 509 -2.33 -8.51 -19.11
N SER A 510 -1.67 -7.60 -18.40
CA SER A 510 -0.56 -6.80 -18.90
C SER A 510 0.50 -6.75 -17.80
N ARG A 511 1.70 -7.27 -18.08
CA ARG A 511 2.78 -7.39 -17.09
C ARG A 511 4.15 -7.17 -17.72
N ILE A 512 5.06 -6.58 -16.96
CA ILE A 512 6.49 -6.49 -17.30
C ILE A 512 7.13 -7.85 -17.04
N ILE A 513 7.80 -8.40 -18.06
CA ILE A 513 8.53 -9.66 -17.97
C ILE A 513 10.02 -9.40 -17.75
N LEU A 514 10.58 -8.41 -18.45
CA LEU A 514 11.97 -8.01 -18.29
C LEU A 514 12.02 -6.52 -17.99
N PRO A 515 12.22 -6.11 -16.71
CA PRO A 515 12.42 -4.71 -16.37
C PRO A 515 13.80 -4.26 -16.86
N VAL A 516 13.89 -3.05 -17.39
CA VAL A 516 15.15 -2.38 -17.70
C VAL A 516 15.34 -1.26 -16.69
N ASP A 517 16.25 -1.47 -15.74
CA ASP A 517 16.60 -0.49 -14.70
C ASP A 517 17.86 0.30 -15.11
N SER A 518 18.13 1.43 -14.45
CA SER A 518 19.24 2.33 -14.84
C SER A 518 20.64 1.75 -14.58
N GLU A 519 20.75 0.69 -13.78
CA GLU A 519 22.03 0.12 -13.34
C GLU A 519 22.47 -1.11 -14.15
N GLU A 520 21.54 -1.87 -14.75
CA GLU A 520 21.83 -3.12 -15.45
C GLU A 520 21.22 -3.14 -16.87
N SER A 521 22.03 -3.47 -17.87
CA SER A 521 21.55 -3.64 -19.24
C SER A 521 20.94 -5.04 -19.43
N VAL A 522 19.70 -5.10 -19.92
CA VAL A 522 19.05 -6.38 -20.22
C VAL A 522 19.49 -6.88 -21.58
N LEU A 523 20.31 -7.93 -21.57
CA LEU A 523 20.90 -8.52 -22.76
C LEU A 523 20.12 -9.75 -23.23
N LEU A 524 19.83 -9.78 -24.53
CA LEU A 524 19.08 -10.84 -25.19
C LEU A 524 19.86 -11.40 -26.38
N THR A 525 19.58 -12.65 -26.70
CA THR A 525 20.19 -13.36 -27.82
C THR A 525 19.14 -13.96 -28.75
N ALA A 526 19.42 -13.92 -30.04
CA ALA A 526 18.60 -14.53 -31.08
C ALA A 526 19.48 -15.40 -31.99
N PRO A 527 19.49 -16.73 -31.83
CA PRO A 527 20.19 -17.62 -32.75
C PRO A 527 19.45 -17.70 -34.09
N LYS A 528 20.19 -17.66 -35.21
CA LYS A 528 19.63 -17.81 -36.56
C LYS A 528 20.52 -18.61 -37.50
N GLU A 529 19.87 -19.37 -38.38
CA GLU A 529 20.52 -20.14 -39.43
C GLU A 529 20.25 -19.47 -40.78
N ASN A 530 21.30 -19.20 -41.56
CA ASN A 530 21.16 -18.62 -42.89
C ASN A 530 20.81 -19.70 -43.95
N SER A 531 20.57 -19.28 -45.19
CA SER A 531 20.26 -20.20 -46.31
C SER A 531 21.36 -21.23 -46.61
N LEU A 532 22.58 -21.01 -46.14
CA LEU A 532 23.73 -21.91 -46.26
C LEU A 532 23.94 -22.79 -45.02
N LYS A 533 22.94 -22.94 -44.14
CA LYS A 533 22.99 -23.71 -42.89
C LYS A 533 24.07 -23.25 -41.89
N THR A 534 24.52 -22.00 -42.01
CA THR A 534 25.47 -21.40 -41.09
C THR A 534 24.73 -20.73 -39.95
N LYS A 535 25.07 -21.10 -38.71
CA LYS A 535 24.48 -20.55 -37.49
C LYS A 535 25.19 -19.26 -37.06
N TYR A 536 24.37 -18.25 -36.78
CA TYR A 536 24.75 -16.95 -36.24
C TYR A 536 24.03 -16.73 -34.90
N PHE A 537 24.68 -15.99 -34.00
CA PHE A 537 24.09 -15.47 -32.79
C PHE A 537 24.06 -13.96 -32.85
N TYR A 538 22.88 -13.38 -32.74
CA TYR A 538 22.69 -11.95 -32.66
C TYR A 538 22.47 -11.57 -31.19
N ARG A 539 23.28 -10.65 -30.67
CA ARG A 539 23.13 -10.13 -29.31
C ARG A 539 22.66 -8.69 -29.37
N PHE A 540 21.70 -8.34 -28.51
CA PHE A 540 21.12 -7.01 -28.44
C PHE A 540 20.70 -6.67 -27.02
N GLU A 541 20.66 -5.39 -26.70
CA GLU A 541 20.19 -4.87 -25.42
C GLU A 541 18.78 -4.27 -25.56
N LEU A 542 17.97 -4.43 -24.53
CA LEU A 542 16.70 -3.71 -24.42
C LEU A 542 16.94 -2.31 -23.86
N LEU A 543 16.29 -1.32 -24.47
CA LEU A 543 16.32 0.07 -24.00
C LEU A 543 15.05 0.45 -23.21
N GLU A 544 14.03 -0.42 -23.25
CA GLU A 544 12.75 -0.26 -22.58
C GLU A 544 12.28 -1.63 -22.06
N SER A 545 11.63 -1.66 -20.89
CA SER A 545 11.15 -2.89 -20.25
C SER A 545 10.20 -3.69 -21.14
N LEU A 546 10.50 -4.99 -21.34
CA LEU A 546 9.67 -5.88 -22.15
C LEU A 546 8.39 -6.25 -21.40
N ARG A 547 7.25 -5.99 -22.03
CA ARG A 547 5.92 -6.32 -21.50
C ARG A 547 5.22 -7.35 -22.39
N PHE A 548 4.40 -8.20 -21.80
CA PHE A 548 3.42 -8.99 -22.53
C PHE A 548 2.01 -8.53 -22.25
N ILE A 549 1.13 -8.79 -23.21
CA ILE A 549 -0.31 -8.70 -23.06
C ILE A 549 -0.93 -10.04 -23.40
N ARG A 550 -1.82 -10.52 -22.54
CA ARG A 550 -2.68 -11.68 -22.76
C ARG A 550 -4.14 -11.25 -22.74
N TYR A 551 -4.92 -11.79 -23.68
CA TYR A 551 -6.37 -11.68 -23.74
C TYR A 551 -6.95 -13.07 -24.01
N LYS A 552 -7.60 -13.68 -23.01
CA LYS A 552 -8.07 -15.07 -23.06
C LYS A 552 -6.92 -16.01 -23.49
N SER A 553 -7.08 -16.76 -24.58
CA SER A 553 -6.05 -17.65 -25.13
C SER A 553 -5.01 -16.94 -26.00
N PHE A 554 -5.27 -15.70 -26.42
CA PHE A 554 -4.34 -14.92 -27.24
C PHE A 554 -3.31 -14.23 -26.36
N TYR A 555 -2.04 -14.25 -26.74
CA TYR A 555 -1.01 -13.45 -26.10
C TYR A 555 -0.02 -12.91 -27.13
N THR A 556 0.60 -11.79 -26.79
CA THR A 556 1.63 -11.15 -27.62
C THR A 556 2.58 -10.35 -26.73
N PHE A 557 3.80 -10.15 -27.22
CA PHE A 557 4.75 -9.24 -26.61
C PHE A 557 4.62 -7.85 -27.23
N LEU A 558 4.81 -6.84 -26.40
CA LEU A 558 4.83 -5.47 -26.85
C LEU A 558 6.20 -5.13 -27.43
N ASN A 559 6.18 -4.42 -28.56
CA ASN A 559 7.39 -3.96 -29.21
C ASN A 559 8.07 -2.88 -28.36
N VAL A 560 9.32 -3.13 -27.98
CA VAL A 560 10.17 -2.23 -27.21
C VAL A 560 11.39 -1.79 -28.01
N LYS A 561 11.93 -0.62 -27.70
CA LYS A 561 13.19 -0.16 -28.30
C LYS A 561 14.34 -1.05 -27.85
N CYS A 562 15.28 -1.30 -28.75
CA CYS A 562 16.45 -2.13 -28.51
C CYS A 562 17.63 -1.66 -29.34
N ARG A 563 18.85 -2.02 -28.93
CA ARG A 563 20.08 -1.77 -29.67
C ARG A 563 20.79 -3.08 -29.97
N SER A 564 21.14 -3.32 -31.24
CA SER A 564 21.98 -4.46 -31.59
C SER A 564 23.40 -4.24 -31.10
N LEU A 565 24.07 -5.25 -30.58
CA LEU A 565 25.46 -5.14 -30.13
C LEU A 565 26.40 -5.76 -31.17
N TYR A 566 26.28 -7.07 -31.38
CA TYR A 566 27.10 -7.79 -32.36
C TYR A 566 26.35 -8.99 -32.94
N LYS A 567 26.83 -9.45 -34.10
CA LYS A 567 26.52 -10.78 -34.62
C LYS A 567 27.79 -11.63 -34.63
N GLN A 568 27.65 -12.91 -34.29
CA GLN A 568 28.77 -13.84 -34.24
C GLN A 568 28.43 -15.13 -34.97
N ARG A 569 29.30 -15.57 -35.88
CA ARG A 569 29.20 -16.92 -36.47
C ARG A 569 29.61 -17.95 -35.42
N PHE A 570 28.98 -19.13 -35.39
CA PHE A 570 29.40 -20.22 -34.50
C PHE A 570 30.91 -20.48 -34.63
N ASN A 571 31.68 -20.29 -33.55
CA ASN A 571 33.15 -20.34 -33.49
C ASN A 571 33.91 -19.36 -34.42
N GLY A 572 33.30 -18.23 -34.77
CA GLY A 572 33.90 -17.18 -35.61
C GLY A 572 34.10 -15.84 -34.90
N PRO A 573 34.72 -14.87 -35.60
CA PRO A 573 34.91 -13.51 -35.08
C PRO A 573 33.56 -12.79 -34.91
N GLN A 574 33.54 -11.82 -33.99
CA GLN A 574 32.39 -10.96 -33.73
C GLN A 574 32.37 -9.78 -34.71
N GLU A 575 31.20 -9.46 -35.25
CA GLU A 575 30.97 -8.27 -36.07
C GLU A 575 30.04 -7.32 -35.30
N VAL A 576 30.56 -6.14 -34.95
CA VAL A 576 29.86 -5.10 -34.18
C VAL A 576 28.80 -4.44 -35.07
N MET A 577 27.60 -4.24 -34.52
CA MET A 577 26.46 -3.68 -35.26
C MET A 577 25.90 -2.38 -34.65
N GLU A 578 25.89 -2.18 -33.34
CA GLU A 578 25.53 -0.93 -32.63
C GLU A 578 24.37 -0.08 -33.20
N TYR A 579 23.39 -0.68 -33.89
CA TYR A 579 22.23 0.02 -34.45
C TYR A 579 21.07 0.08 -33.46
N ASP A 580 20.46 1.27 -33.34
CA ASP A 580 19.24 1.50 -32.58
C ASP A 580 17.99 1.13 -33.39
N TYR A 581 17.15 0.27 -32.83
CA TYR A 581 15.88 -0.15 -33.41
C TYR A 581 14.71 0.37 -32.62
N THR A 582 13.72 0.91 -33.34
CA THR A 582 12.46 1.40 -32.76
C THR A 582 11.54 0.28 -32.26
N SER A 583 11.83 -0.98 -32.59
CA SER A 583 11.18 -2.15 -32.03
C SER A 583 12.01 -3.42 -32.18
N VAL A 584 11.86 -4.37 -31.26
CA VAL A 584 12.40 -5.74 -31.39
C VAL A 584 11.94 -6.39 -32.69
N ASN A 585 10.67 -6.24 -33.10
CA ASN A 585 10.20 -6.80 -34.38
C ASN A 585 10.97 -6.21 -35.59
N LYS A 586 11.34 -4.93 -35.58
CA LYS A 586 12.19 -4.34 -36.64
C LYS A 586 13.61 -4.90 -36.63
N LEU A 587 14.21 -5.09 -35.44
CA LEU A 587 15.50 -5.78 -35.29
C LEU A 587 15.41 -7.18 -35.89
N CYS A 588 14.40 -7.97 -35.50
CA CYS A 588 14.17 -9.32 -36.01
C CYS A 588 14.01 -9.36 -37.53
N LYS A 589 13.26 -8.42 -38.13
CA LYS A 589 13.14 -8.30 -39.59
C LYS A 589 14.47 -7.95 -40.26
N SER A 590 15.31 -7.11 -39.63
CA SER A 590 16.64 -6.78 -40.11
C SER A 590 17.56 -8.00 -40.09
N ILE A 591 17.58 -8.72 -38.98
CA ILE A 591 18.33 -9.98 -38.80
C ILE A 591 17.91 -10.99 -39.87
N PHE A 592 16.60 -11.17 -40.08
CA PHE A 592 16.07 -12.09 -41.06
C PHE A 592 16.50 -11.72 -42.49
N LYS A 593 16.36 -10.44 -42.87
CA LYS A 593 16.76 -9.94 -44.19
C LYS A 593 18.25 -10.16 -44.47
N ASP A 594 19.11 -10.08 -43.47
CA ASP A 594 20.54 -10.38 -43.63
C ASP A 594 20.81 -11.88 -43.74
N SER A 595 20.03 -12.74 -43.07
CA SER A 595 20.17 -14.20 -43.13
C SER A 595 19.69 -14.83 -44.45
N THR A 596 18.81 -14.15 -45.20
CA THR A 596 18.17 -14.68 -46.43
C THR A 596 18.71 -14.09 -47.74
N LYS A 597 19.86 -13.39 -47.73
CA LYS A 597 20.51 -12.91 -48.98
C LYS A 597 21.07 -14.07 -49.82
N SER A 598 20.20 -14.87 -50.44
CA SER A 598 20.49 -15.68 -51.63
C SER A 598 19.30 -15.63 -52.59
N SER A 599 19.58 -15.23 -53.83
CA SER A 599 18.70 -15.04 -54.99
C SER A 599 17.46 -15.94 -55.09
N SER A 600 16.28 -15.37 -54.84
CA SER A 600 15.02 -15.65 -55.56
C SER A 600 13.95 -14.67 -55.07
N ASN A 601 13.17 -14.16 -56.01
CA ASN A 601 12.01 -13.28 -55.80
C ASN A 601 10.80 -14.07 -55.28
N ASP A 602 10.97 -14.88 -54.23
CA ASP A 602 9.86 -15.61 -53.64
C ASP A 602 9.35 -14.91 -52.39
N THR A 603 8.20 -14.27 -52.58
CA THR A 603 7.34 -13.67 -51.58
C THR A 603 6.59 -14.79 -50.86
N ILE A 604 7.20 -15.39 -49.85
CA ILE A 604 6.47 -16.08 -48.78
C ILE A 604 6.92 -15.47 -47.46
N TYR A 605 6.27 -14.37 -47.11
CA TYR A 605 6.28 -13.82 -45.76
C TYR A 605 5.42 -14.71 -44.87
N ASP A 606 5.95 -15.84 -44.41
CA ASP A 606 5.38 -16.48 -43.23
C ASP A 606 5.84 -15.67 -42.01
N ASN A 607 4.87 -14.98 -41.40
CA ASN A 607 5.03 -14.04 -40.30
C ASN A 607 5.42 -14.71 -38.96
N GLU A 608 5.91 -15.95 -38.96
CA GLU A 608 6.13 -16.76 -37.75
C GLU A 608 7.55 -16.71 -37.18
N PHE A 609 8.31 -15.64 -37.46
CA PHE A 609 9.44 -15.31 -36.58
C PHE A 609 8.96 -14.36 -35.48
N GLU A 610 8.29 -14.96 -34.50
CA GLU A 610 7.80 -14.31 -33.28
C GLU A 610 8.87 -14.40 -32.19
N PHE A 611 8.71 -13.69 -31.08
CA PHE A 611 9.57 -13.65 -29.87
C PHE A 611 10.04 -15.04 -29.32
N ASN A 612 9.54 -16.12 -29.90
CA ASN A 612 9.77 -17.53 -29.63
C ASN A 612 11.20 -18.01 -29.86
N GLU A 613 12.02 -17.24 -30.55
CA GLU A 613 13.43 -17.57 -30.83
C GLU A 613 14.38 -16.55 -30.19
N ILE A 614 13.92 -15.85 -29.14
CA ILE A 614 14.72 -14.94 -28.34
C ILE A 614 14.94 -15.56 -26.97
N TYR A 615 16.17 -15.47 -26.48
CA TYR A 615 16.63 -16.07 -25.23
C TYR A 615 17.32 -15.02 -24.37
N THR A 616 17.16 -15.15 -23.05
CA THR A 616 17.92 -14.41 -22.05
C THR A 616 19.35 -14.94 -21.94
N GLU A 617 20.23 -14.23 -21.22
CA GLU A 617 21.62 -14.68 -21.01
C GLU A 617 21.72 -16.03 -20.27
N ASP A 618 20.81 -16.32 -19.36
CA ASP A 618 20.70 -17.61 -18.67
C ASP A 618 20.07 -18.71 -19.54
N GLY A 619 19.83 -18.44 -20.83
CA GLY A 619 19.39 -19.42 -21.81
C GLY A 619 17.89 -19.73 -21.77
N LYS A 620 17.11 -19.01 -20.96
CA LYS A 620 15.65 -19.17 -20.93
C LYS A 620 15.01 -18.54 -22.15
N ASN A 621 14.02 -19.21 -22.70
CA ASN A 621 13.25 -18.62 -23.79
C ASN A 621 12.30 -17.55 -23.25
N ILE A 622 12.10 -16.44 -23.97
CA ILE A 622 11.17 -15.39 -23.52
C ILE A 622 9.75 -15.94 -23.29
N LYS A 623 9.32 -16.99 -24.02
CA LYS A 623 8.03 -17.67 -23.78
C LYS A 623 7.95 -18.35 -22.41
N GLU A 624 9.07 -18.85 -21.88
CA GLU A 624 9.10 -19.52 -20.58
C GLU A 624 8.87 -18.53 -19.43
N LEU A 625 9.13 -17.24 -19.66
CA LEU A 625 8.93 -16.18 -18.70
C LEU A 625 7.46 -15.72 -18.56
N ILE A 626 6.55 -16.29 -19.36
CA ILE A 626 5.09 -16.03 -19.26
C ILE A 626 4.44 -16.95 -18.20
N LYS A 627 5.11 -18.02 -17.77
CA LYS A 627 4.53 -19.07 -16.90
C LYS A 627 4.17 -18.59 -15.50
#